data_AF-H3GRH6-F1
#
_entry.id   AF-H3GRH6-F1
#
_cell.length_a   1.000
_cell.length_b   1.000
_cell.length_c   1.000
_cell.angle_alpha   90.00
_cell.angle_beta   90.00
_cell.angle_gamma   90.00
#
_symmetry.space_group_name_H-M   'P 1'
#
loop_
_entity.id
_entity.type
_entity.pdbx_description
1 polymer ?
#
loop_
_entity_poly.entity_id
_entity_poly.type
_entity_poly.pdbx_seq_one_letter_code
_entity_poly.pdbx_strand_id
1 'polypeptide(L)'
;MAELHTNLPEKRSNARDDVAPAHTALTSIRNLMEQTGALTGRKRQSVRPSDVETANRIISSIQTAKHPISAALQAVVVTEALKKKIRHRECCRVNQARYRQRQLKVKTDVQDEIAKLQAEIKELELRRCKDPSRLPTTPTIWVLAAEYFRHFRHFLSSQAALHATTAEFLRGMLSPDVVGAASFGVEEQIESWRLFALYFREADLELKGMNTPTPDTLVASTTTTVTLTSNTLRYAFPHLNSDGNGGTQGGVWSPLAAIMLEQKLVMRGSVTFGWDDSSDKVTRLESRADLLSPMLKLLGSLEDVSSVFGNAMITPACQFVRRD
;
A
#
# COMPACT_ATOMS: atom_id res chain seq x y z
N MET A 1 -78.09 33.02 -68.12
CA MET A 1 -77.13 32.61 -69.17
C MET A 1 -75.88 32.12 -68.44
N ALA A 2 -75.33 30.94 -68.71
CA ALA A 2 -74.28 30.78 -69.73
C ALA A 2 -73.29 31.97 -69.65
N GLU A 3 -72.01 31.82 -69.31
CA GLU A 3 -71.05 30.74 -69.57
C GLU A 3 -69.92 30.75 -68.51
N LEU A 4 -69.33 29.55 -68.28
CA LEU A 4 -67.89 29.17 -68.16
C LEU A 4 -66.89 30.14 -67.47
N HIS A 5 -65.86 29.77 -66.72
CA HIS A 5 -65.03 28.55 -66.61
C HIS A 5 -64.09 28.67 -65.37
N THR A 6 -63.74 27.53 -64.76
CA THR A 6 -62.51 27.14 -64.01
C THR A 6 -61.50 28.17 -63.48
N ASN A 7 -61.04 27.98 -62.23
CA ASN A 7 -59.60 27.95 -61.87
C ASN A 7 -59.32 27.44 -60.42
N LEU A 8 -58.28 26.60 -60.28
CA LEU A 8 -57.44 26.37 -59.06
C LEU A 8 -56.72 27.69 -58.65
N PRO A 9 -55.96 27.83 -57.51
CA PRO A 9 -55.44 26.84 -56.55
C PRO A 9 -55.53 27.21 -55.03
N GLU A 10 -55.22 26.20 -54.20
CA GLU A 10 -54.38 26.14 -52.98
C GLU A 10 -54.26 27.28 -51.91
N LYS A 11 -54.23 26.82 -50.64
CA LYS A 11 -53.54 27.32 -49.42
C LYS A 11 -54.18 28.39 -48.51
N ARG A 12 -54.57 27.95 -47.30
CA ARG A 12 -54.01 28.31 -45.95
C ARG A 12 -55.01 27.92 -44.85
N SER A 13 -54.73 26.87 -44.08
CA SER A 13 -54.09 26.94 -42.75
C SER A 13 -54.90 27.70 -41.69
N ASN A 14 -55.41 26.98 -40.69
CA ASN A 14 -55.31 27.43 -39.31
C ASN A 14 -55.28 26.21 -38.36
N ALA A 15 -54.06 25.77 -38.09
CA ALA A 15 -53.72 25.02 -36.89
C ALA A 15 -53.51 26.03 -35.75
N ARG A 16 -54.58 26.37 -35.05
CA ARG A 16 -54.56 27.09 -33.76
C ARG A 16 -55.76 26.55 -33.01
N ASP A 17 -55.53 25.71 -31.99
CA ASP A 17 -56.34 25.63 -30.75
C ASP A 17 -55.95 24.48 -29.78
N ASP A 18 -54.99 23.61 -30.10
CA ASP A 18 -54.61 22.49 -29.20
C ASP A 18 -53.64 22.83 -28.02
N VAL A 19 -53.24 24.09 -27.85
CA VAL A 19 -52.22 24.49 -26.84
C VAL A 19 -52.83 24.93 -25.50
N ALA A 20 -54.12 25.26 -25.46
CA ALA A 20 -54.77 25.84 -24.29
C ALA A 20 -54.73 24.96 -23.02
N PRO A 21 -54.94 23.63 -23.06
CA PRO A 21 -54.98 22.80 -21.85
C PRO A 21 -53.59 22.63 -21.20
N ALA A 22 -52.56 22.41 -22.02
CA ALA A 22 -51.18 22.24 -21.56
C ALA A 22 -50.64 23.52 -20.91
N HIS A 23 -50.88 24.67 -21.56
CA HIS A 23 -50.44 25.97 -21.03
C HIS A 23 -51.17 26.32 -19.73
N THR A 24 -52.47 26.01 -19.64
CA THR A 24 -53.27 26.24 -18.43
C THR A 24 -52.80 25.36 -17.28
N ALA A 25 -52.58 24.06 -17.51
CA ALA A 25 -52.05 23.15 -16.49
C ALA A 25 -50.64 23.55 -16.02
N LEU A 26 -49.74 23.92 -16.94
CA LEU A 26 -48.40 24.41 -16.60
C LEU A 26 -48.42 25.73 -15.83
N THR A 27 -49.40 26.60 -16.11
CA THR A 27 -49.60 27.87 -15.38
C THR A 27 -50.18 27.62 -13.99
N SER A 28 -51.15 26.71 -13.85
CA SER A 28 -51.66 26.28 -12.53
C SER A 28 -50.57 25.61 -11.68
N ILE A 29 -49.69 24.81 -12.28
CA ILE A 29 -48.54 24.21 -11.60
C ILE A 29 -47.52 25.27 -11.19
N ARG A 30 -47.22 26.23 -12.06
CA ARG A 30 -46.34 27.37 -11.75
C ARG A 30 -46.87 28.14 -10.54
N ASN A 31 -48.15 28.50 -10.54
CA ASN A 31 -48.79 29.23 -9.44
C ASN A 31 -48.81 28.42 -8.13
N LEU A 32 -49.09 27.11 -8.19
CA LEU A 32 -49.10 26.26 -7.00
C LEU A 32 -47.68 26.05 -6.43
N MET A 33 -46.68 25.93 -7.29
CA MET A 33 -45.26 25.82 -6.89
C MET A 33 -44.74 27.13 -6.27
N GLU A 34 -45.23 28.28 -6.73
CA GLU A 34 -44.92 29.60 -6.14
C GLU A 34 -45.52 29.74 -4.73
N GLN A 35 -46.77 29.31 -4.52
CA GLN A 35 -47.40 29.31 -3.20
C GLN A 35 -46.70 28.36 -2.21
N THR A 36 -46.24 27.19 -2.67
CA THR A 36 -45.56 26.21 -1.81
C THR A 36 -44.10 26.61 -1.51
N GLY A 37 -43.45 27.31 -2.46
CA GLY A 37 -42.08 27.83 -2.32
C GLY A 37 -41.96 28.99 -1.33
N ALA A 38 -43.01 29.79 -1.17
CA ALA A 38 -43.07 30.88 -0.19
C ALA A 38 -42.95 30.41 1.27
N LEU A 39 -43.39 29.18 1.57
CA LEU A 39 -43.36 28.60 2.93
C LEU A 39 -42.02 27.94 3.31
N THR A 40 -41.13 27.65 2.34
CA THR A 40 -39.92 26.82 2.57
C THR A 40 -38.60 27.54 2.28
N GLY A 41 -38.64 28.83 1.95
CA GLY A 41 -37.46 29.70 1.81
C GLY A 41 -36.47 29.32 0.70
N ARG A 42 -36.78 28.35 -0.17
CA ARG A 42 -35.88 27.92 -1.27
C ARG A 42 -36.46 28.30 -2.64
N LYS A 43 -36.03 29.46 -3.16
CA LYS A 43 -36.26 29.86 -4.55
C LYS A 43 -35.39 29.05 -5.50
N ARG A 44 -36.00 28.16 -6.30
CA ARG A 44 -35.59 27.89 -7.69
C ARG A 44 -36.78 27.39 -8.51
N GLN A 45 -37.36 28.34 -9.24
CA GLN A 45 -38.37 28.17 -10.28
C GLN A 45 -37.73 27.59 -11.55
N SER A 46 -38.31 26.54 -12.13
CA SER A 46 -38.32 26.29 -13.58
C SER A 46 -38.98 24.93 -13.85
N VAL A 47 -40.08 24.95 -14.59
CA VAL A 47 -40.59 23.78 -15.31
C VAL A 47 -39.48 23.35 -16.28
N ARG A 48 -38.98 22.12 -16.17
CA ARG A 48 -37.93 21.63 -17.08
C ARG A 48 -38.53 21.27 -18.44
N PRO A 49 -37.75 21.32 -19.54
CA PRO A 49 -38.21 20.84 -20.85
C PRO A 49 -38.78 19.41 -20.80
N SER A 50 -38.18 18.52 -19.99
CA SER A 50 -38.68 17.16 -19.79
C SER A 50 -40.03 17.07 -19.07
N ASP A 51 -40.43 18.11 -18.32
CA ASP A 51 -41.74 18.20 -17.67
C ASP A 51 -42.81 18.58 -18.68
N VAL A 52 -42.51 19.51 -19.58
CA VAL A 52 -43.37 19.86 -20.73
C VAL A 52 -43.56 18.64 -21.63
N GLU A 53 -42.48 17.90 -21.90
CA GLU A 53 -42.55 16.67 -22.70
C GLU A 53 -43.42 15.59 -22.03
N THR A 54 -43.34 15.45 -20.70
CA THR A 54 -44.18 14.50 -19.95
C THR A 54 -45.65 14.93 -19.96
N ALA A 55 -45.93 16.23 -19.83
CA ALA A 55 -47.27 16.78 -19.94
C ALA A 55 -47.88 16.45 -21.30
N ASN A 56 -47.13 16.71 -22.38
CA ASN A 56 -47.56 16.47 -23.75
C ASN A 56 -47.81 14.97 -24.01
N ARG A 57 -46.94 14.08 -23.54
CA ARG A 57 -47.17 12.62 -23.65
C ARG A 57 -48.45 12.18 -22.94
N ILE A 58 -48.72 12.71 -21.75
CA ILE A 58 -49.93 12.38 -20.99
C ILE A 58 -51.18 12.90 -21.72
N ILE A 59 -51.13 14.13 -22.25
CA ILE A 59 -52.23 14.73 -23.02
C ILE A 59 -52.51 13.90 -24.28
N SER A 60 -51.47 13.56 -25.07
CA SER A 60 -51.62 12.72 -26.26
C SER A 60 -52.17 11.33 -25.92
N SER A 61 -51.78 10.74 -24.79
CA SER A 61 -52.32 9.45 -24.33
C SER A 61 -53.77 9.52 -23.85
N ILE A 62 -54.24 10.69 -23.39
CA ILE A 62 -55.63 10.90 -22.99
C ILE A 62 -56.51 11.15 -24.23
N GLN A 63 -56.00 11.87 -25.23
CA GLN A 63 -56.70 12.14 -26.49
C GLN A 63 -56.95 10.87 -27.32
N THR A 64 -56.11 9.83 -27.17
CA THR A 64 -56.30 8.53 -27.84
C THR A 64 -57.26 7.59 -27.09
N ALA A 65 -57.80 7.98 -25.93
CA ALA A 65 -58.75 7.18 -25.16
C ALA A 65 -60.14 7.16 -25.80
N LYS A 66 -60.84 6.01 -25.73
CA LYS A 66 -62.16 5.79 -26.34
C LYS A 66 -63.30 6.65 -25.76
N HIS A 67 -63.06 7.34 -24.63
CA HIS A 67 -64.06 8.15 -23.95
C HIS A 67 -63.55 9.58 -23.78
N PRO A 68 -64.31 10.62 -24.20
CA PRO A 68 -63.89 12.00 -24.08
C PRO A 68 -63.80 12.40 -22.61
N ILE A 69 -62.57 12.63 -22.14
CA ILE A 69 -62.30 13.16 -20.80
C ILE A 69 -62.44 14.69 -20.86
N SER A 70 -63.18 15.29 -19.93
CA SER A 70 -63.36 16.76 -19.89
C SER A 70 -62.02 17.48 -19.69
N ALA A 71 -61.85 18.64 -20.34
CA ALA A 71 -60.61 19.41 -20.28
C ALA A 71 -60.16 19.74 -18.84
N ALA A 72 -61.13 19.95 -17.94
CA ALA A 72 -60.87 20.17 -16.52
C ALA A 72 -60.23 18.94 -15.84
N LEU A 73 -60.74 17.73 -16.13
CA LEU A 73 -60.22 16.49 -15.57
C LEU A 73 -58.84 16.14 -16.16
N GLN A 74 -58.61 16.43 -17.46
CA GLN A 74 -57.30 16.27 -18.09
C GLN A 74 -56.23 17.16 -17.42
N ALA A 75 -56.57 18.43 -17.15
CA ALA A 75 -55.67 19.37 -16.48
C ALA A 75 -55.29 18.90 -15.06
N VAL A 76 -56.23 18.31 -14.32
CA VAL A 76 -55.98 17.74 -12.98
C VAL A 76 -55.03 16.54 -13.06
N VAL A 77 -55.24 15.62 -13.99
CA VAL A 77 -54.40 14.42 -14.17
C VAL A 77 -52.95 14.79 -14.52
N VAL A 78 -52.77 15.70 -15.47
CA VAL A 78 -51.44 16.21 -15.87
C VAL A 78 -50.77 16.92 -14.70
N THR A 79 -51.53 17.72 -13.94
CA THR A 79 -51.04 18.45 -12.77
C THR A 79 -50.54 17.51 -11.67
N GLU A 80 -51.30 16.46 -11.33
CA GLU A 80 -50.87 15.50 -10.31
C GLU A 80 -49.68 14.64 -10.75
N ALA A 81 -49.63 14.22 -12.02
CA ALA A 81 -48.49 13.50 -12.56
C ALA A 81 -47.19 14.33 -12.50
N LEU A 82 -47.28 15.61 -12.85
CA LEU A 82 -46.14 16.52 -12.79
C LEU A 82 -45.71 16.83 -11.36
N LYS A 83 -46.65 17.05 -10.43
CA LYS A 83 -46.35 17.16 -9.00
C LYS A 83 -45.59 15.94 -8.47
N LYS A 84 -46.06 14.73 -8.80
CA LYS A 84 -45.41 13.48 -8.38
C LYS A 84 -43.99 13.36 -8.94
N LYS A 85 -43.78 13.71 -10.22
CA LYS A 85 -42.46 13.72 -10.86
C LYS A 85 -41.52 14.75 -10.23
N ILE A 86 -41.99 15.97 -9.95
CA ILE A 86 -41.21 17.02 -9.28
C ILE A 86 -40.81 16.55 -7.88
N ARG A 87 -41.75 16.04 -7.09
CA ARG A 87 -41.48 15.49 -5.74
C ARG A 87 -40.46 14.36 -5.78
N HIS A 88 -40.62 13.40 -6.69
CA HIS A 88 -39.69 12.28 -6.84
C HIS A 88 -38.27 12.75 -7.15
N ARG A 89 -38.10 13.70 -8.07
CA ARG A 89 -36.78 14.26 -8.39
C ARG A 89 -36.12 14.95 -7.21
N GLU A 90 -36.90 15.71 -6.44
CA GLU A 90 -36.38 16.38 -5.25
C GLU A 90 -35.96 15.37 -4.17
N CYS A 91 -36.76 14.31 -3.96
CA CYS A 91 -36.39 13.19 -3.10
C CYS A 91 -35.09 12.51 -3.57
N CYS A 92 -34.95 12.22 -4.87
CA CYS A 92 -33.74 11.63 -5.43
C CYS A 92 -32.53 12.54 -5.24
N ARG A 93 -32.67 13.85 -5.45
CA ARG A 93 -31.62 14.84 -5.23
C ARG A 93 -31.14 14.85 -3.78
N VAL A 94 -32.08 14.89 -2.83
CA VAL A 94 -31.78 14.86 -1.39
C VAL A 94 -31.12 13.54 -0.99
N ASN A 95 -31.63 12.41 -1.47
CA ASN A 95 -31.06 11.10 -1.17
C ASN A 95 -29.65 10.94 -1.76
N GLN A 96 -29.40 11.41 -2.98
CA GLN A 96 -28.06 11.42 -3.56
C GLN A 96 -27.10 12.32 -2.79
N ALA A 97 -27.54 13.51 -2.35
CA ALA A 97 -26.74 14.40 -1.52
C ALA A 97 -26.39 13.75 -0.18
N ARG A 98 -27.38 13.11 0.49
CA ARG A 98 -27.17 12.34 1.73
C ARG A 98 -26.24 11.16 1.51
N TYR A 99 -26.37 10.44 0.40
CA TYR A 99 -25.49 9.32 0.06
C TYR A 99 -24.04 9.78 -0.10
N ARG A 100 -23.79 10.86 -0.85
CA ARG A 100 -22.45 11.46 -1.00
C ARG A 100 -21.88 11.91 0.34
N GLN A 101 -22.71 12.51 1.20
CA GLN A 101 -22.29 12.93 2.54
C GLN A 101 -21.92 11.75 3.43
N ARG A 102 -22.70 10.65 3.39
CA ARG A 102 -22.38 9.40 4.11
C ARG A 102 -21.07 8.79 3.63
N GLN A 103 -20.85 8.74 2.31
CA GLN A 103 -19.60 8.24 1.73
C GLN A 103 -18.39 9.08 2.16
N LEU A 104 -18.53 10.40 2.16
CA LEU A 104 -17.47 11.29 2.64
C LEU A 104 -17.19 11.05 4.12
N LYS A 105 -18.24 10.94 4.95
CA LYS A 105 -18.10 10.67 6.38
C LYS A 105 -17.34 9.37 6.65
N VAL A 106 -17.72 8.26 6.01
CA VAL A 106 -17.02 6.97 6.17
C VAL A 106 -15.54 7.10 5.81
N LYS A 107 -15.22 7.80 4.72
CA LYS A 107 -13.83 8.02 4.32
C LYS A 107 -13.05 8.80 5.38
N THR A 108 -13.65 9.87 5.93
CA THR A 108 -13.04 10.68 6.98
C THR A 108 -12.88 9.89 8.27
N ASP A 109 -13.92 9.17 8.71
CA ASP A 109 -13.88 8.33 9.93
C ASP A 109 -12.74 7.31 9.85
N VAL A 110 -12.55 6.64 8.70
CA VAL A 110 -11.42 5.70 8.49
C VAL A 110 -10.06 6.40 8.54
N GLN A 111 -9.94 7.59 7.94
CA GLN A 111 -8.68 8.36 7.99
C GLN A 111 -8.35 8.80 9.42
N ASP A 112 -9.35 9.20 10.19
CA ASP A 112 -9.20 9.58 11.59
C ASP A 112 -8.83 8.37 12.46
N GLU A 113 -9.41 7.20 12.23
CA GLU A 113 -9.02 5.96 12.92
C GLU A 113 -7.57 5.55 12.60
N ILE A 114 -7.14 5.66 11.33
CA ILE A 114 -5.74 5.41 10.96
C ILE A 114 -4.81 6.38 11.69
N ALA A 115 -5.14 7.67 11.70
CA ALA A 115 -4.33 8.68 12.38
C ALA A 115 -4.24 8.41 13.89
N LYS A 116 -5.36 8.00 14.52
CA LYS A 116 -5.42 7.62 15.92
C LYS A 116 -4.56 6.39 16.22
N LEU A 117 -4.69 5.32 15.42
CA LEU A 117 -3.88 4.11 15.57
C LEU A 117 -2.38 4.41 15.39
N GLN A 118 -2.02 5.26 14.43
CA GLN A 118 -0.63 5.69 14.24
C GLN A 118 -0.09 6.47 15.45
N ALA A 119 -0.90 7.34 16.05
CA ALA A 119 -0.52 8.06 17.26
C ALA A 119 -0.37 7.12 18.46
N GLU A 120 -1.26 6.15 18.61
CA GLU A 120 -1.21 5.13 19.66
C GLU A 120 0.03 4.24 19.52
N ILE A 121 0.36 3.79 18.31
CA ILE A 121 1.60 3.05 18.04
C ILE A 121 2.81 3.86 18.48
N LYS A 122 2.91 5.13 18.07
CA LYS A 122 4.03 6.02 18.47
C LYS A 122 4.10 6.21 19.98
N GLU A 123 2.95 6.33 20.66
CA GLU A 123 2.90 6.45 22.11
C GLU A 123 3.37 5.16 22.79
N LEU A 124 2.92 4.00 22.34
CA LEU A 124 3.33 2.70 22.86
C LEU A 124 4.83 2.46 22.64
N GLU A 125 5.37 2.83 21.47
CA GLU A 125 6.81 2.83 21.19
C GLU A 125 7.58 3.74 22.16
N LEU A 126 7.08 4.95 22.41
CA LEU A 126 7.70 5.89 23.36
C LEU A 126 7.66 5.36 24.80
N ARG A 127 6.54 4.75 25.22
CA ARG A 127 6.41 4.10 26.55
C ARG A 127 7.41 2.95 26.68
N ARG A 128 7.59 2.14 25.63
CA ARG A 128 8.60 1.07 25.58
C ARG A 128 10.03 1.62 25.69
N CYS A 129 10.32 2.78 25.10
CA CYS A 129 11.62 3.45 25.25
C CYS A 129 11.85 4.07 26.63
N LYS A 130 10.80 4.52 27.32
CA LYS A 130 10.89 5.19 28.64
C LYS A 130 10.94 4.23 29.82
N ASP A 131 10.46 3.01 29.65
CA ASP A 131 10.51 1.96 30.67
C ASP A 131 11.20 0.70 30.09
N PRO A 132 12.53 0.72 29.94
CA PRO A 132 13.30 -0.46 29.53
C PRO A 132 13.24 -1.60 30.55
N SER A 133 12.60 -1.41 31.72
CA SER A 133 12.56 -2.36 32.83
C SER A 133 11.34 -3.29 32.83
N ARG A 134 10.33 -3.04 31.99
CA ARG A 134 9.24 -4.01 31.75
C ARG A 134 9.63 -5.07 30.72
N LEU A 135 10.76 -5.72 30.96
CA LEU A 135 11.02 -7.04 30.39
C LEU A 135 10.14 -8.04 31.17
N PRO A 136 9.51 -9.02 30.51
CA PRO A 136 9.03 -10.20 31.22
C PRO A 136 10.19 -10.73 32.08
N THR A 137 9.91 -11.01 33.35
CA THR A 137 10.93 -11.42 34.34
C THR A 137 11.71 -12.67 33.90
N THR A 138 11.18 -13.41 32.93
CA THR A 138 11.83 -14.48 32.17
C THR A 138 12.00 -14.05 30.69
N PRO A 139 13.22 -13.94 30.15
CA PRO A 139 13.43 -13.55 28.76
C PRO A 139 12.85 -14.63 27.83
N THR A 140 11.95 -14.24 26.93
CA THR A 140 11.46 -15.14 25.87
C THR A 140 12.36 -15.07 24.65
N ILE A 141 12.42 -16.14 23.86
CA ILE A 141 13.14 -16.14 22.57
C ILE A 141 12.71 -14.98 21.65
N TRP A 142 11.44 -14.55 21.69
CA TRP A 142 10.93 -13.41 20.91
C TRP A 142 11.58 -12.09 21.31
N VAL A 143 11.69 -11.83 22.62
CA VAL A 143 12.33 -10.62 23.14
C VAL A 143 13.81 -10.64 22.83
N LEU A 144 14.48 -11.76 23.06
CA LEU A 144 15.92 -11.92 22.77
C LEU A 144 16.22 -11.78 21.27
N ALA A 145 15.40 -12.37 20.39
CA ALA A 145 15.54 -12.21 18.95
C ALA A 145 15.34 -10.75 18.51
N ALA A 146 14.33 -10.06 19.04
CA ALA A 146 14.13 -8.63 18.75
C ALA A 146 15.32 -7.77 19.21
N GLU A 147 15.85 -8.04 20.40
CA GLU A 147 17.03 -7.36 20.93
C GLU A 147 18.30 -7.69 20.13
N TYR A 148 18.46 -8.93 19.67
CA TYR A 148 19.54 -9.33 18.75
C TYR A 148 19.57 -8.46 17.50
N PHE A 149 18.42 -8.28 16.82
CA PHE A 149 18.35 -7.43 15.64
C PHE A 149 18.59 -5.95 15.96
N ARG A 150 18.12 -5.47 17.12
CA ARG A 150 18.38 -4.10 17.57
C ARG A 150 19.88 -3.86 17.77
N HIS A 151 20.56 -4.78 18.46
CA HIS A 151 22.01 -4.74 18.65
C HIS A 151 22.76 -4.84 17.31
N PHE A 152 22.32 -5.73 16.40
CA PHE A 152 23.01 -5.89 15.12
C PHE A 152 22.89 -4.65 14.25
N ARG A 153 21.69 -4.07 14.14
CA ARG A 153 21.48 -2.81 13.41
C ARG A 153 22.33 -1.68 13.97
N HIS A 154 22.36 -1.53 15.29
CA HIS A 154 23.19 -0.53 15.94
C HIS A 154 24.70 -0.76 15.70
N PHE A 155 25.13 -2.02 15.70
CA PHE A 155 26.50 -2.40 15.37
C PHE A 155 26.87 -2.02 13.93
N LEU A 156 25.97 -2.26 12.96
CA LEU A 156 26.18 -1.85 11.57
C LEU A 156 26.24 -0.33 11.40
N SER A 157 25.40 0.43 12.13
CA SER A 157 25.33 1.89 12.00
C SER A 157 26.47 2.65 12.71
N SER A 158 26.99 2.14 13.83
CA SER A 158 27.92 2.91 14.66
C SER A 158 29.38 2.80 14.21
N GLN A 159 29.74 1.84 13.34
CA GLN A 159 31.08 1.60 12.76
C GLN A 159 32.26 1.67 13.76
N ALA A 160 31.99 1.67 15.06
CA ALA A 160 32.92 1.61 16.15
C ALA A 160 32.94 0.19 16.70
N ALA A 161 34.07 -0.17 17.32
CA ALA A 161 34.31 -1.47 17.94
C ALA A 161 33.06 -2.02 18.62
N LEU A 162 32.82 -3.32 18.46
CA LEU A 162 31.70 -4.03 19.07
C LEU A 162 31.63 -3.64 20.56
N HIS A 163 30.65 -2.81 20.89
CA HIS A 163 30.60 -2.17 22.21
C HIS A 163 30.55 -3.28 23.27
N ALA A 164 31.25 -3.09 24.40
CA ALA A 164 31.33 -4.11 25.46
C ALA A 164 29.95 -4.65 25.84
N THR A 165 28.93 -3.77 25.86
CA THR A 165 27.53 -4.13 26.12
C THR A 165 26.91 -5.05 25.07
N THR A 166 27.28 -4.97 23.79
CA THR A 166 26.78 -5.88 22.74
C THR A 166 27.43 -7.26 22.88
N ALA A 167 28.72 -7.32 23.21
CA ALA A 167 29.40 -8.59 23.47
C ALA A 167 28.84 -9.27 24.73
N GLU A 168 28.63 -8.51 25.81
CA GLU A 168 27.98 -8.99 27.04
C GLU A 168 26.55 -9.46 26.78
N PHE A 169 25.77 -8.74 25.97
CA PHE A 169 24.44 -9.17 25.56
C PHE A 169 24.49 -10.51 24.83
N LEU A 170 25.37 -10.68 23.83
CA LEU A 170 25.49 -11.94 23.09
C LEU A 170 25.92 -13.09 24.00
N ARG A 171 26.87 -12.88 24.92
CA ARG A 171 27.28 -13.89 25.92
C ARG A 171 26.17 -14.19 26.95
N GLY A 172 25.31 -13.21 27.24
CA GLY A 172 24.14 -13.38 28.09
C GLY A 172 22.99 -14.12 27.40
N MET A 173 22.85 -13.98 26.09
CA MET A 173 21.78 -14.60 25.30
C MET A 173 22.11 -16.01 24.81
N LEU A 174 23.35 -16.22 24.38
CA LEU A 174 23.79 -17.44 23.71
C LEU A 174 24.36 -18.45 24.70
N SER A 175 24.17 -19.74 24.41
CA SER A 175 24.92 -20.81 25.08
C SER A 175 26.40 -20.73 24.71
N PRO A 176 27.36 -21.06 25.61
CA PRO A 176 28.79 -21.05 25.30
C PRO A 176 29.16 -21.89 24.07
N ASP A 177 28.42 -22.97 23.83
CA ASP A 177 28.55 -23.94 22.74
C ASP A 177 27.51 -23.76 21.62
N VAL A 178 26.91 -22.56 21.51
CA VAL A 178 25.89 -22.25 20.49
C VAL A 178 26.31 -22.74 19.09
N VAL A 179 25.44 -23.49 18.44
CA VAL A 179 25.64 -24.02 17.10
C VAL A 179 25.33 -22.94 16.07
N GLY A 180 26.33 -22.56 15.28
CA GLY A 180 26.18 -21.68 14.12
C GLY A 180 26.00 -22.46 12.81
N ALA A 181 25.99 -21.73 11.68
CA ALA A 181 25.82 -22.35 10.37
C ALA A 181 27.07 -23.13 9.90
N ALA A 182 28.26 -22.65 10.27
CA ALA A 182 29.54 -23.25 9.89
C ALA A 182 30.56 -23.28 11.05
N SER A 183 30.18 -22.82 12.24
CA SER A 183 31.07 -22.66 13.39
C SER A 183 30.30 -22.77 14.71
N PHE A 184 31.02 -22.89 15.83
CA PHE A 184 30.44 -23.11 17.16
C PHE A 184 30.95 -22.08 18.17
N GLY A 185 30.06 -21.63 19.05
CA GLY A 185 30.39 -20.76 20.17
C GLY A 185 30.13 -19.28 19.94
N VAL A 186 30.11 -18.52 21.04
CA VAL A 186 29.68 -17.11 21.04
C VAL A 186 30.66 -16.20 20.29
N GLU A 187 31.96 -16.45 20.42
CA GLU A 187 32.99 -15.64 19.77
C GLU A 187 32.92 -15.75 18.24
N GLU A 188 32.49 -16.89 17.72
CA GLU A 188 32.26 -17.10 16.29
C GLU A 188 31.09 -16.25 15.75
N GLN A 189 30.05 -16.07 16.56
CA GLN A 189 28.90 -15.21 16.20
C GLN A 189 29.30 -13.74 16.23
N ILE A 190 30.09 -13.33 17.23
CA ILE A 190 30.66 -11.99 17.33
C ILE A 190 31.56 -11.70 16.13
N GLU A 191 32.41 -12.65 15.72
CA GLU A 191 33.29 -12.49 14.57
C GLU A 191 32.50 -12.43 13.25
N SER A 192 31.43 -13.21 13.13
CA SER A 192 30.53 -13.13 11.97
C SER A 192 29.90 -11.75 11.81
N TRP A 193 29.51 -11.10 12.91
CA TRP A 193 29.05 -9.71 12.88
C TRP A 193 30.14 -8.76 12.38
N ARG A 194 31.37 -8.90 12.91
CA ARG A 194 32.52 -8.08 12.52
C ARG A 194 32.86 -8.24 11.03
N LEU A 195 32.92 -9.46 10.53
CA LEU A 195 33.16 -9.75 9.11
C LEU A 195 32.07 -9.16 8.23
N PHE A 196 30.80 -9.30 8.63
CA PHE A 196 29.68 -8.70 7.90
C PHE A 196 29.83 -7.17 7.80
N ALA A 197 30.09 -6.49 8.92
CA ALA A 197 30.28 -5.04 8.94
C ALA A 197 31.54 -4.58 8.20
N LEU A 198 32.60 -5.40 8.21
CA LEU A 198 33.84 -5.13 7.47
C LEU A 198 33.60 -5.21 5.95
N TYR A 199 32.90 -6.26 5.51
CA TYR A 199 32.66 -6.55 4.10
C TYR A 199 31.61 -5.59 3.53
N PHE A 200 30.55 -5.31 4.29
CA PHE A 200 29.44 -4.45 3.88
C PHE A 200 29.34 -3.22 4.79
N ARG A 201 30.20 -2.23 4.53
CA ARG A 201 30.22 -0.98 5.33
C ARG A 201 28.92 -0.19 5.29
N GLU A 202 28.25 -0.25 4.16
CA GLU A 202 26.97 0.41 3.91
C GLU A 202 25.87 -0.64 3.87
N ALA A 203 25.59 -1.24 5.02
CA ALA A 203 24.53 -2.22 5.19
C ALA A 203 23.36 -1.65 5.99
N ASP A 204 22.15 -1.88 5.49
CA ASP A 204 20.91 -1.66 6.22
C ASP A 204 20.15 -2.98 6.36
N LEU A 205 19.87 -3.36 7.59
CA LEU A 205 19.19 -4.60 7.93
C LEU A 205 17.79 -4.31 8.45
N GLU A 206 16.80 -4.91 7.80
CA GLU A 206 15.39 -4.81 8.16
C GLU A 206 14.84 -6.17 8.61
N LEU A 207 14.31 -6.23 9.83
CA LEU A 207 13.51 -7.36 10.30
C LEU A 207 12.10 -7.26 9.70
N LYS A 208 11.71 -8.23 8.88
CA LYS A 208 10.40 -8.26 8.21
C LYS A 208 9.34 -8.97 9.03
N GLY A 209 9.72 -9.94 9.84
CA GLY A 209 8.82 -10.68 10.71
C GLY A 209 9.52 -11.82 11.43
N MET A 210 8.86 -12.36 12.44
CA MET A 210 9.30 -13.52 13.20
C MET A 210 8.15 -14.52 13.28
N ASN A 211 8.47 -15.81 13.29
CA ASN A 211 7.52 -16.88 13.52
C ASN A 211 8.20 -18.03 14.29
N THR A 212 7.40 -18.89 14.89
CA THR A 212 7.87 -20.08 15.62
C THR A 212 7.36 -21.34 14.94
N PRO A 213 8.11 -21.93 13.99
CA PRO A 213 7.69 -23.17 13.32
C PRO A 213 7.56 -24.34 14.30
N THR A 214 8.34 -24.34 15.38
CA THR A 214 8.26 -25.30 16.49
C THR A 214 8.38 -24.54 17.82
N PRO A 215 8.02 -25.14 18.97
CA PRO A 215 8.09 -24.46 20.27
C PRO A 215 9.50 -23.98 20.64
N ASP A 216 10.52 -24.72 20.22
CA ASP A 216 11.94 -24.48 20.52
C ASP A 216 12.68 -23.71 19.42
N THR A 217 12.02 -23.37 18.31
CA THR A 217 12.67 -22.69 17.18
C THR A 217 11.91 -21.43 16.80
N LEU A 218 12.64 -20.31 16.73
CA LEU A 218 12.16 -19.05 16.15
C LEU A 218 12.91 -18.77 14.85
N VAL A 219 12.18 -18.43 13.79
CA VAL A 219 12.75 -17.99 12.52
C VAL A 219 12.36 -16.54 12.27
N ALA A 220 13.36 -15.70 12.13
CA ALA A 220 13.22 -14.29 11.80
C ALA A 220 13.54 -14.06 10.33
N SER A 221 12.60 -13.52 9.57
CA SER A 221 12.79 -13.17 8.16
C SER A 221 13.36 -11.77 8.03
N THR A 222 14.39 -11.59 7.20
CA THR A 222 15.10 -10.31 7.05
C THR A 222 15.22 -9.87 5.60
N THR A 223 15.39 -8.57 5.40
CA THR A 223 15.88 -8.00 4.14
C THR A 223 17.09 -7.15 4.46
N THR A 224 18.20 -7.40 3.78
CA THR A 224 19.45 -6.67 3.98
C THR A 224 19.83 -5.98 2.69
N THR A 225 19.96 -4.68 2.74
CA THR A 225 20.39 -3.86 1.61
C THR A 225 21.86 -3.50 1.81
N VAL A 226 22.70 -3.78 0.83
CA VAL A 226 24.15 -3.52 0.91
C VAL A 226 24.64 -2.80 -0.34
N THR A 227 25.61 -1.91 -0.17
CA THR A 227 26.41 -1.38 -1.29
C THR A 227 27.71 -2.18 -1.39
N LEU A 228 28.02 -2.71 -2.57
CA LEU A 228 29.30 -3.36 -2.86
C LEU A 228 30.38 -2.30 -3.04
N THR A 229 31.19 -2.08 -2.02
CA THR A 229 32.24 -1.05 -2.02
C THR A 229 33.61 -1.65 -2.34
N SER A 230 34.63 -0.80 -2.45
CA SER A 230 36.03 -1.23 -2.49
C SER A 230 36.40 -2.14 -1.31
N ASN A 231 35.77 -1.93 -0.15
CA ASN A 231 35.97 -2.79 1.02
C ASN A 231 35.42 -4.20 0.77
N THR A 232 34.24 -4.30 0.15
CA THR A 232 33.64 -5.58 -0.22
C THR A 232 34.53 -6.32 -1.20
N LEU A 233 35.02 -5.65 -2.24
CA LEU A 233 35.94 -6.28 -3.20
C LEU A 233 37.23 -6.74 -2.53
N ARG A 234 37.84 -5.91 -1.68
CA ARG A 234 39.10 -6.22 -0.99
C ARG A 234 38.98 -7.42 -0.05
N TYR A 235 37.90 -7.52 0.72
CA TYR A 235 37.81 -8.52 1.78
C TYR A 235 36.97 -9.74 1.37
N ALA A 236 35.87 -9.55 0.65
CA ALA A 236 34.98 -10.64 0.24
C ALA A 236 35.43 -11.30 -1.08
N PHE A 237 36.02 -10.53 -2.01
CA PHE A 237 36.44 -11.01 -3.33
C PHE A 237 37.90 -10.66 -3.68
N PRO A 238 38.87 -10.95 -2.77
CA PRO A 238 40.25 -10.49 -2.93
C PRO A 238 40.92 -11.01 -4.21
N HIS A 239 40.51 -12.18 -4.69
CA HIS A 239 41.04 -12.84 -5.87
C HIS A 239 40.66 -12.14 -7.20
N LEU A 240 39.69 -11.21 -7.18
CA LEU A 240 39.34 -10.44 -8.38
C LEU A 240 40.36 -9.34 -8.68
N ASN A 241 41.30 -9.08 -7.77
CA ASN A 241 42.49 -8.29 -8.07
C ASN A 241 43.62 -9.22 -8.52
N SER A 242 44.42 -8.77 -9.50
CA SER A 242 45.58 -9.53 -10.00
C SER A 242 46.63 -9.85 -8.93
N ASP A 243 46.67 -9.13 -7.81
CA ASP A 243 47.55 -9.43 -6.67
C ASP A 243 47.06 -10.60 -5.80
N GLY A 244 45.84 -11.10 -6.03
CA GLY A 244 45.19 -12.16 -5.25
C GLY A 244 44.88 -11.77 -3.79
N ASN A 245 45.16 -10.53 -3.41
CA ASN A 245 45.13 -10.02 -2.03
C ASN A 245 44.37 -8.70 -1.94
N GLY A 246 43.31 -8.56 -2.76
CA GLY A 246 42.36 -7.47 -2.67
C GLY A 246 42.97 -6.09 -2.92
N GLY A 247 44.04 -6.01 -3.72
CA GLY A 247 44.71 -4.77 -4.07
C GLY A 247 45.62 -4.20 -2.95
N THR A 248 45.99 -5.02 -1.97
CA THR A 248 46.90 -4.60 -0.88
C THR A 248 48.33 -4.38 -1.36
N GLN A 249 48.74 -5.08 -2.42
CA GLN A 249 50.08 -4.96 -3.02
C GLN A 249 50.07 -4.16 -4.32
N GLY A 250 48.97 -3.43 -4.57
CA GLY A 250 48.68 -2.88 -5.90
C GLY A 250 47.98 -3.92 -6.78
N GLY A 251 48.07 -3.76 -8.10
CA GLY A 251 47.43 -4.66 -9.06
C GLY A 251 46.18 -4.07 -9.73
N VAL A 252 45.63 -4.83 -10.66
CA VAL A 252 44.52 -4.42 -11.52
C VAL A 252 43.29 -5.24 -11.17
N TRP A 253 42.17 -4.55 -10.94
CA TRP A 253 40.87 -5.18 -10.71
C TRP A 253 40.31 -5.74 -12.01
N SER A 254 39.72 -6.94 -11.93
CA SER A 254 39.07 -7.58 -13.06
C SER A 254 37.86 -6.78 -13.57
N PRO A 255 37.41 -6.99 -14.81
CA PRO A 255 36.18 -6.38 -15.32
C PRO A 255 34.95 -6.68 -14.45
N LEU A 256 34.87 -7.89 -13.88
CA LEU A 256 33.78 -8.29 -12.98
C LEU A 256 33.78 -7.48 -11.68
N ALA A 257 34.96 -7.22 -11.10
CA ALA A 257 35.07 -6.35 -9.94
C ALA A 257 34.63 -4.91 -10.26
N ALA A 258 34.95 -4.39 -11.45
CA ALA A 258 34.51 -3.08 -11.88
C ALA A 258 32.99 -2.99 -12.05
N ILE A 259 32.34 -4.06 -12.54
CA ILE A 259 30.87 -4.15 -12.63
C ILE A 259 30.25 -4.16 -11.23
N MET A 260 30.87 -4.85 -10.28
CA MET A 260 30.37 -4.99 -8.91
C MET A 260 30.50 -3.72 -8.07
N LEU A 261 31.47 -2.87 -8.36
CA LEU A 261 31.77 -1.70 -7.55
C LEU A 261 30.61 -0.66 -7.54
N GLU A 262 30.33 -0.13 -6.36
CA GLU A 262 29.23 0.80 -6.05
C GLU A 262 27.81 0.28 -6.38
N GLN A 263 27.66 -1.03 -6.57
CA GLN A 263 26.35 -1.62 -6.85
C GLN A 263 25.58 -1.90 -5.58
N LYS A 264 24.29 -1.53 -5.59
CA LYS A 264 23.38 -1.75 -4.46
C LYS A 264 22.63 -3.07 -4.65
N LEU A 265 22.80 -3.99 -3.71
CA LEU A 265 22.14 -5.28 -3.69
C LEU A 265 21.10 -5.36 -2.56
N VAL A 266 20.04 -6.11 -2.82
CA VAL A 266 19.01 -6.44 -1.81
C VAL A 266 19.01 -7.95 -1.62
N MET A 267 19.40 -8.40 -0.43
CA MET A 267 19.46 -9.80 -0.02
C MET A 267 18.25 -10.13 0.85
N ARG A 268 17.57 -11.23 0.53
CA ARG A 268 16.54 -11.80 1.41
C ARG A 268 17.18 -12.84 2.28
N GLY A 269 16.90 -12.80 3.58
CA GLY A 269 17.54 -13.68 4.53
C GLY A 269 16.62 -14.15 5.63
N SER A 270 17.19 -15.00 6.49
CA SER A 270 16.56 -15.47 7.70
C SER A 270 17.61 -15.75 8.76
N VAL A 271 17.24 -15.53 10.03
CA VAL A 271 18.02 -15.95 11.20
C VAL A 271 17.18 -16.93 12.00
N THR A 272 17.72 -18.11 12.26
CA THR A 272 17.06 -19.16 13.03
C THR A 272 17.68 -19.24 14.41
N PHE A 273 16.84 -19.21 15.42
CA PHE A 273 17.18 -19.31 16.83
C PHE A 273 16.64 -20.63 17.37
N GLY A 274 17.49 -21.49 17.91
CA GLY A 274 17.09 -22.64 18.72
C GLY A 274 17.18 -22.29 20.19
N TRP A 275 16.12 -22.58 20.93
CA TRP A 275 15.94 -22.24 22.34
C TRP A 275 16.05 -23.46 23.22
N ASP A 276 16.67 -23.28 24.38
CA ASP A 276 16.63 -24.26 25.46
C ASP A 276 15.93 -23.65 26.69
N ASP A 277 14.73 -24.14 26.97
CA ASP A 277 13.91 -23.74 28.12
C ASP A 277 14.57 -24.06 29.46
N SER A 278 15.52 -25.00 29.52
CA SER A 278 16.16 -25.39 30.78
C SER A 278 17.28 -24.44 31.21
N SER A 279 17.97 -23.82 30.25
CA SER A 279 19.06 -22.88 30.50
C SER A 279 18.69 -21.42 30.26
N ASP A 280 17.51 -21.14 29.70
CA ASP A 280 17.09 -19.82 29.22
C ASP A 280 18.12 -19.23 28.22
N LYS A 281 18.66 -20.07 27.34
CA LYS A 281 19.68 -19.70 26.34
C LYS A 281 19.30 -20.10 24.92
N VAL A 282 19.88 -19.38 23.98
CA VAL A 282 19.89 -19.76 22.56
C VAL A 282 21.03 -20.75 22.32
N THR A 283 20.70 -21.99 21.97
CA THR A 283 21.64 -23.08 21.69
C THR A 283 21.98 -23.22 20.21
N ARG A 284 21.18 -22.62 19.32
CA ARG A 284 21.46 -22.56 17.88
C ARG A 284 21.19 -21.17 17.32
N LEU A 285 22.12 -20.63 16.55
CA LEU A 285 21.98 -19.34 15.86
C LEU A 285 22.51 -19.46 14.43
N GLU A 286 21.60 -19.63 13.47
CA GLU A 286 21.95 -19.76 12.05
C GLU A 286 21.43 -18.60 11.23
N SER A 287 22.34 -17.82 10.64
CA SER A 287 22.01 -16.76 9.69
C SER A 287 22.23 -17.24 8.25
N ARG A 288 21.29 -16.92 7.36
CA ARG A 288 21.41 -17.14 5.91
C ARG A 288 20.88 -15.94 5.16
N ALA A 289 21.55 -15.54 4.07
CA ALA A 289 21.04 -14.52 3.16
C ALA A 289 21.37 -14.87 1.71
N ASP A 290 20.42 -14.62 0.81
CA ASP A 290 20.56 -14.87 -0.62
C ASP A 290 21.37 -13.74 -1.28
N LEU A 291 22.68 -13.99 -1.44
CA LEU A 291 23.58 -13.15 -2.23
C LEU A 291 23.66 -13.62 -3.68
N LEU A 292 23.32 -14.88 -3.96
CA LEU A 292 23.37 -15.47 -5.30
C LEU A 292 22.42 -14.76 -6.28
N SER A 293 21.14 -14.64 -5.94
CA SER A 293 20.13 -14.06 -6.82
C SER A 293 20.43 -12.61 -7.21
N PRO A 294 20.79 -11.69 -6.29
CA PRO A 294 21.14 -10.33 -6.68
C PRO A 294 22.45 -10.27 -7.50
N MET A 295 23.43 -11.13 -7.22
CA MET A 295 24.66 -11.22 -8.02
C MET A 295 24.42 -11.73 -9.45
N LEU A 296 23.56 -12.73 -9.60
CA LEU A 296 23.17 -13.24 -10.93
C LEU A 296 22.46 -12.18 -11.76
N LYS A 297 21.59 -11.39 -11.13
CA LYS A 297 20.92 -10.25 -11.80
C LYS A 297 21.91 -9.16 -12.22
N LEU A 298 22.93 -8.92 -11.39
CA LEU A 298 23.94 -7.91 -11.65
C LEU A 298 24.90 -8.30 -12.78
N LEU A 299 25.41 -9.54 -12.75
CA LEU A 299 26.40 -10.03 -13.71
C LEU A 299 25.76 -10.57 -15.00
N GLY A 300 24.51 -11.01 -14.95
CA GLY A 300 23.76 -11.48 -16.13
C GLY A 300 24.16 -12.88 -16.62
N SER A 301 25.17 -13.51 -16.04
CA SER A 301 25.65 -14.84 -16.41
C SER A 301 25.96 -15.70 -15.19
N LEU A 302 25.57 -16.98 -15.24
CA LEU A 302 25.92 -17.95 -14.19
C LEU A 302 27.42 -18.30 -14.21
N GLU A 303 28.07 -18.22 -15.37
CA GLU A 303 29.51 -18.45 -15.51
C GLU A 303 30.29 -17.36 -14.75
N ASP A 304 29.92 -16.09 -14.93
CA ASP A 304 30.53 -14.97 -14.22
C ASP A 304 30.29 -15.04 -12.72
N VAL A 305 29.07 -15.41 -12.29
CA VAL A 305 28.76 -15.64 -10.88
C VAL A 305 29.61 -16.76 -10.30
N SER A 306 29.74 -17.89 -11.02
CA SER A 306 30.58 -19.00 -10.58
C SER A 306 32.05 -18.59 -10.46
N SER A 307 32.54 -17.76 -11.39
CA SER A 307 33.89 -17.21 -11.36
C SER A 307 34.11 -16.31 -10.14
N VAL A 308 33.17 -15.40 -9.87
CA VAL A 308 33.24 -14.48 -8.71
C VAL A 308 33.19 -15.20 -7.38
N PHE A 309 32.41 -16.28 -7.25
CA PHE A 309 32.32 -17.04 -6.00
C PHE A 309 33.40 -18.13 -5.85
N GLY A 310 34.10 -18.50 -6.92
CA GLY A 310 35.01 -19.65 -6.93
C GLY A 310 36.13 -19.59 -5.89
N ASN A 311 36.67 -18.38 -5.62
CA ASN A 311 37.71 -18.15 -4.61
C ASN A 311 37.31 -17.00 -3.66
N ALA A 312 36.02 -16.76 -3.49
CA ALA A 312 35.51 -15.71 -2.61
C ALA A 312 35.69 -16.10 -1.13
N MET A 313 35.87 -15.10 -0.29
CA MET A 313 35.85 -15.24 1.17
C MET A 313 34.41 -15.23 1.73
N ILE A 314 33.41 -15.25 0.84
CA ILE A 314 32.00 -15.27 1.17
C ILE A 314 31.27 -16.25 0.26
N THR A 315 30.34 -17.03 0.81
CA THR A 315 29.53 -17.97 0.04
C THR A 315 28.30 -17.29 -0.58
N PRO A 316 27.65 -17.91 -1.58
CA PRO A 316 26.39 -17.39 -2.12
C PRO A 316 25.24 -17.31 -1.11
N ALA A 317 25.35 -18.02 0.03
CA ALA A 317 24.42 -17.96 1.16
C ALA A 317 24.82 -16.90 2.22
N CYS A 318 25.79 -16.03 1.88
CA CYS A 318 26.31 -14.96 2.74
C CYS A 318 26.96 -15.49 4.04
N GLN A 319 27.68 -16.61 3.94
CA GLN A 319 28.50 -17.14 5.03
C GLN A 319 29.96 -16.80 4.79
N PHE A 320 30.71 -16.49 5.85
CA PHE A 320 32.10 -16.06 5.74
C PHE A 320 33.04 -17.26 5.80
N VAL A 321 33.99 -17.30 4.88
CA VAL A 321 35.05 -18.31 4.81
C VAL A 321 36.29 -17.73 5.50
N ARG A 322 37.03 -18.56 6.25
CA ARG A 322 38.32 -18.16 6.84
C ARG A 322 39.46 -18.60 5.92
N ARG A 323 40.52 -17.79 5.88
CA ARG A 323 41.82 -18.27 5.39
C ARG A 323 42.43 -19.08 6.52
N ASP A 324 42.75 -20.34 6.25
CA ASP A 324 43.63 -21.15 7.09
C ASP A 324 45.08 -20.60 7.06
#